data_AF-A0A932HD51-F1
#
_entry.id   AF-A0A932HD51-F1
#
_cell.length_a   1.000
_cell.length_b   1.000
_cell.length_c   1.000
_cell.angle_alpha   90.00
_cell.angle_beta   90.00
_cell.angle_gamma   90.00
#
_symmetry.space_group_name_H-M   'P 1'
#
loop_
_entity.id
_entity.type
_entity.pdbx_description
1 polymer ?
#
loop_
_entity_poly.entity_id
_entity_poly.type
_entity_poly.pdbx_seq_one_letter_code
_entity_poly.pdbx_strand_id
1 'polypeptide(L)'
;MLRASAAGETAGVPSSSLVCEGFLGLAAVASVGQGMPNLPVALVPGHVGVQSKEQLRRNILEVTLERVIDNLLSAPAEARSEAEPGARDIVVKGSLEEVNEFFCSHELSDGLPVFPPTR
;
A
#
# COMPACT_ATOMS: atom_id res chain seq x y z
N MET A 1 12.03 -5.87 -7.96
CA MET A 1 11.74 -7.28 -7.62
C MET A 1 10.22 -7.48 -7.72
N LEU A 2 9.78 -8.51 -8.46
CA LEU A 2 8.37 -8.91 -8.57
C LEU A 2 7.97 -9.71 -7.32
N ARG A 3 6.80 -9.43 -6.71
CA ARG A 3 6.28 -10.28 -5.63
C ARG A 3 5.83 -11.61 -6.22
N ALA A 4 6.10 -12.71 -5.52
CA ALA A 4 5.61 -14.03 -5.93
C ALA A 4 4.07 -14.07 -6.03
N SER A 5 3.37 -13.38 -5.13
CA SER A 5 1.92 -13.21 -5.17
C SER A 5 1.45 -12.52 -6.45
N ALA A 6 2.11 -11.42 -6.88
CA ALA A 6 1.76 -10.73 -8.11
C ALA A 6 1.90 -11.63 -9.36
N ALA A 7 2.94 -12.48 -9.39
CA ALA A 7 3.09 -13.47 -10.46
C ALA A 7 1.96 -14.50 -10.45
N GLY A 8 1.53 -14.96 -9.25
CA GLY A 8 0.38 -15.85 -9.08
C GLY A 8 -0.92 -15.25 -9.59
N GLU A 9 -1.26 -14.03 -9.14
CA GLU A 9 -2.48 -13.33 -9.56
C GLU A 9 -2.51 -13.10 -11.08
N THR A 10 -1.36 -12.72 -11.67
CA THR A 10 -1.25 -12.53 -13.13
C THR A 10 -1.51 -13.83 -13.89
N ALA A 11 -1.15 -14.97 -13.30
CA ALA A 11 -1.40 -16.30 -13.86
C ALA A 11 -2.84 -16.80 -13.57
N GLY A 12 -3.69 -16.00 -12.93
CA GLY A 12 -5.05 -16.39 -12.53
C GLY A 12 -5.08 -17.35 -11.34
N VAL A 13 -4.00 -17.42 -10.56
CA VAL A 13 -3.91 -18.23 -9.33
C VAL A 13 -4.02 -17.30 -8.12
N PRO A 14 -5.09 -17.40 -7.32
CA PRO A 14 -5.25 -16.59 -6.12
C PRO A 14 -4.08 -16.75 -5.16
N SER A 15 -3.67 -15.66 -4.53
CA SER A 15 -2.51 -15.62 -3.65
C SER A 15 -2.83 -14.86 -2.35
N SER A 16 -2.02 -15.09 -1.32
CA SER A 16 -2.12 -14.35 -0.06
C SER A 16 -0.72 -14.10 0.49
N SER A 17 -0.34 -12.83 0.59
CA SER A 17 0.97 -12.45 1.13
C SER A 17 0.88 -12.32 2.65
N LEU A 18 1.62 -13.15 3.40
CA LEU A 18 1.71 -13.00 4.85
C LEU A 18 2.65 -11.83 5.20
N VAL A 19 2.14 -10.84 5.93
CA VAL A 19 2.89 -9.62 6.24
C VAL A 19 2.79 -9.31 7.74
N CYS A 20 3.95 -9.08 8.37
CA CYS A 20 3.98 -8.62 9.76
C CYS A 20 3.41 -7.20 9.89
N GLU A 21 2.78 -6.89 11.01
CA GLU A 21 2.09 -5.62 11.26
C GLU A 21 2.90 -4.37 10.85
N GLY A 22 4.16 -4.29 11.25
CA GLY A 22 5.03 -3.15 10.94
C GLY A 22 5.39 -2.97 9.45
N PHE A 23 5.04 -3.93 8.59
CA PHE A 23 5.33 -3.91 7.16
C PHE A 23 4.08 -3.77 6.28
N LEU A 24 2.89 -3.59 6.87
CA LEU A 24 1.64 -3.45 6.10
C LEU A 24 1.69 -2.26 5.13
N GLY A 25 2.17 -1.09 5.57
CA GLY A 25 2.30 0.09 4.71
C GLY A 25 3.24 -0.14 3.53
N LEU A 26 4.39 -0.79 3.77
CA LEU A 26 5.33 -1.15 2.71
C LEU A 26 4.75 -2.19 1.74
N ALA A 27 3.90 -3.10 2.23
CA ALA A 27 3.21 -4.04 1.36
C ALA A 27 2.22 -3.33 0.42
N ALA A 28 1.46 -2.36 0.94
CA ALA A 28 0.51 -1.57 0.15
C ALA A 28 1.20 -0.69 -0.90
N VAL A 29 2.24 0.07 -0.53
CA VAL A 29 2.96 0.92 -1.49
C VAL A 29 3.62 0.09 -2.59
N ALA A 30 4.20 -1.05 -2.22
CA ALA A 30 4.86 -1.91 -3.20
C ALA A 30 3.87 -2.69 -4.09
N SER A 31 2.62 -2.90 -3.66
CA SER A 31 1.58 -3.49 -4.52
C SER A 31 1.11 -2.47 -5.57
N VAL A 32 0.95 -1.20 -5.18
CA VAL A 32 0.71 -0.07 -6.10
C VAL A 32 1.82 0.05 -7.13
N GLY A 33 3.09 0.03 -6.71
CA GLY A 33 4.23 0.08 -7.63
C GLY A 33 4.34 -1.10 -8.60
N GLN A 34 3.60 -2.19 -8.36
CA GLN A 34 3.49 -3.34 -9.26
C GLN A 34 2.24 -3.30 -10.16
N GLY A 35 1.44 -2.22 -10.10
CA GLY A 35 0.18 -2.10 -10.82
C GLY A 35 -0.93 -2.99 -10.24
N MET A 36 -0.76 -3.50 -9.01
CA MET A 36 -1.70 -4.36 -8.32
C MET A 36 -2.07 -3.77 -6.95
N PRO A 37 -2.68 -2.57 -6.88
CA PRO A 37 -3.02 -1.89 -5.63
C PRO A 37 -3.74 -2.77 -4.60
N ASN A 38 -4.64 -3.66 -5.06
CA ASN A 38 -5.40 -4.56 -4.19
C ASN A 38 -4.83 -6.00 -4.12
N LEU A 39 -3.51 -6.14 -4.29
CA LEU A 39 -2.85 -7.44 -4.11
C LEU A 39 -3.12 -8.00 -2.70
N PRO A 40 -3.65 -9.22 -2.54
CA PRO A 40 -4.12 -9.68 -1.23
C PRO A 40 -3.00 -9.87 -0.20
N VAL A 41 -3.26 -9.39 1.03
CA VAL A 41 -2.34 -9.45 2.17
C VAL A 41 -3.07 -10.00 3.40
N ALA A 42 -2.44 -10.93 4.11
CA ALA A 42 -2.91 -11.40 5.40
C ALA A 42 -1.95 -10.93 6.50
N LEU A 43 -2.49 -10.24 7.50
CA LEU A 43 -1.74 -9.75 8.65
C LEU A 43 -1.26 -10.92 9.51
N VAL A 44 0.02 -10.90 9.86
CA VAL A 44 0.61 -11.64 10.97
C VAL A 44 0.84 -10.65 12.12
N PRO A 45 0.12 -10.76 13.24
CA PRO A 45 0.28 -9.86 14.39
C PRO A 45 1.73 -9.87 14.92
N GLY A 46 2.29 -8.69 15.15
CA GLY A 46 3.66 -8.52 15.64
C GLY A 46 4.75 -9.01 14.68
N HIS A 47 6.00 -9.00 15.14
CA HIS A 47 7.13 -9.52 14.37
C HIS A 47 7.35 -11.01 14.66
N VAL A 48 7.44 -11.85 13.63
CA VAL A 48 7.53 -13.32 13.81
C VAL A 48 8.77 -13.77 14.57
N GLY A 49 9.88 -13.02 14.45
CA GLY A 49 11.16 -13.36 15.10
C GLY A 49 11.20 -13.13 16.61
N VAL A 50 10.22 -12.43 17.19
CA VAL A 50 10.17 -12.12 18.64
C VAL A 50 9.04 -12.84 19.38
N GLN A 51 8.32 -13.74 18.70
CA GLN A 51 7.20 -14.48 19.29
C GLN A 51 7.64 -15.88 19.71
N SER A 52 7.06 -16.38 20.80
CA SER A 52 7.14 -17.82 21.09
C SER A 52 6.37 -18.61 20.04
N LYS A 53 6.66 -19.91 19.91
CA LYS A 53 5.96 -20.80 18.98
C LYS A 53 4.45 -20.85 19.29
N GLU A 54 4.09 -20.84 20.56
CA GLU A 54 2.72 -20.88 21.05
C GLU A 54 1.99 -19.57 20.72
N GLN A 55 2.65 -18.42 20.92
CA GLN A 55 2.08 -17.13 20.57
C GLN A 55 1.87 -17.00 19.06
N LEU A 56 2.87 -17.38 18.26
CA LEU A 56 2.76 -17.37 16.81
C LEU A 56 1.63 -18.29 16.35
N ARG A 57 1.53 -19.50 16.89
CA ARG A 57 0.46 -20.44 16.56
C ARG A 57 -0.92 -19.85 16.85
N ARG A 58 -1.13 -19.25 18.03
CA ARG A 58 -2.39 -18.57 18.36
C ARG A 58 -2.70 -17.45 17.37
N ASN A 59 -1.74 -16.55 17.14
CA ASN A 59 -1.89 -15.43 16.21
C ASN A 59 -2.26 -15.89 14.79
N ILE A 60 -1.64 -16.96 14.31
CA ILE A 60 -1.96 -17.51 12.99
C ILE A 60 -3.39 -18.07 12.96
N LEU A 61 -3.77 -18.89 13.96
CA LEU A 61 -5.07 -19.55 13.96
C LEU A 61 -6.23 -18.58 14.23
N GLU A 62 -6.02 -17.57 15.06
CA GLU A 62 -7.06 -16.64 15.52
C GLU A 62 -7.20 -15.40 14.61
N VAL A 63 -6.16 -15.03 13.85
CA VAL A 63 -6.18 -13.78 13.05
C VAL A 63 -5.77 -14.00 11.60
N THR A 64 -4.61 -14.63 11.36
CA THR A 64 -4.07 -14.71 9.99
C THR A 64 -4.85 -15.67 9.11
N LEU A 65 -5.31 -16.80 9.67
CA LEU A 65 -5.93 -17.89 8.92
C LEU A 65 -7.21 -17.44 8.20
N GLU A 66 -8.10 -16.73 8.89
CA GLU A 66 -9.35 -16.23 8.31
C GLU A 66 -9.06 -15.34 7.08
N ARG A 67 -8.11 -14.41 7.21
CA ARG A 67 -7.71 -13.53 6.10
C ARG A 67 -7.08 -14.30 4.93
N VAL A 68 -6.33 -15.37 5.20
CA VAL A 68 -5.78 -16.21 4.14
C VAL A 68 -6.90 -16.91 3.39
N ILE A 69 -7.88 -17.44 4.10
CA ILE A 69 -9.05 -18.10 3.50
C ILE A 69 -9.81 -17.08 2.64
N ASP A 70 -10.09 -15.88 3.16
CA ASP A 70 -10.79 -14.83 2.43
C ASP A 70 -10.04 -14.41 1.17
N ASN A 71 -8.72 -14.18 1.26
CA ASN A 71 -7.88 -13.80 0.12
C ASN A 71 -7.89 -14.85 -1.00
N LEU A 72 -8.01 -16.14 -0.66
CA LEU A 72 -7.97 -17.23 -1.65
C LEU A 72 -9.34 -17.58 -2.23
N LEU A 73 -10.42 -17.28 -1.51
CA LEU A 73 -11.78 -17.68 -1.89
C LEU A 73 -12.63 -16.52 -2.42
N SER A 74 -12.26 -15.28 -2.11
CA SER A 74 -13.00 -14.09 -2.52
C SER A 74 -12.16 -13.20 -3.42
N ALA A 75 -12.74 -12.75 -4.52
CA ALA A 75 -12.08 -11.75 -5.35
C ALA A 75 -11.99 -10.43 -4.57
N PRO A 76 -10.81 -9.79 -4.50
CA PRO A 76 -10.68 -8.48 -3.89
C PRO A 76 -11.54 -7.47 -4.67
N ALA A 77 -12.03 -6.44 -3.96
CA ALA A 77 -12.73 -5.35 -4.61
C ALA A 77 -11.84 -4.72 -5.70
N GLU A 78 -12.45 -4.21 -6.75
CA GLU A 78 -11.72 -3.56 -7.83
C GLU A 78 -11.05 -2.29 -7.29
N ALA A 79 -9.75 -2.16 -7.50
CA ALA A 79 -9.02 -0.99 -7.04
C ALA A 79 -9.25 0.17 -8.00
N ARG A 80 -9.64 1.32 -7.48
CA ARG A 80 -9.56 2.56 -8.23
C ARG A 80 -8.14 3.09 -8.07
N SER A 81 -7.35 2.99 -9.13
CA SER A 81 -6.15 3.82 -9.21
C SER A 81 -6.62 5.24 -9.50
N GLU A 82 -6.32 6.19 -8.61
CA GLU A 82 -6.35 7.59 -9.02
C GLU A 82 -5.25 7.76 -10.07
N ALA A 83 -5.60 8.41 -11.18
CA ALA A 83 -4.62 8.70 -12.21
C ALA A 83 -3.67 9.77 -11.66
N GLU A 84 -2.37 9.59 -11.88
CA GLU A 84 -1.43 10.66 -11.59
C GLU A 84 -1.81 11.91 -12.39
N PRO A 85 -1.70 13.11 -11.79
CA PRO A 85 -1.94 14.35 -12.50
C PRO A 85 -1.09 14.43 -13.77
N GLY A 86 -1.69 14.87 -14.87
CA GLY A 86 -0.95 15.16 -16.09
C GLY A 86 0.07 16.29 -15.86
N ALA A 87 1.05 16.39 -16.76
CA ALA A 87 2.15 17.37 -16.66
C ALA A 87 1.71 18.86 -16.56
N ARG A 88 0.44 19.17 -16.84
CA ARG A 88 -0.14 20.51 -16.77
C ARG A 88 -1.39 20.60 -15.91
N ASP A 89 -1.73 19.53 -15.21
CA ASP A 89 -2.92 19.52 -14.36
C ASP A 89 -2.64 20.31 -13.08
N ILE A 90 -3.64 21.07 -12.66
CA ILE A 90 -3.54 21.87 -11.44
C ILE A 90 -3.84 20.95 -10.25
N VAL A 91 -2.80 20.57 -9.53
CA VAL A 91 -2.87 19.74 -8.31
C VAL A 91 -3.40 20.49 -7.09
N VAL A 92 -3.07 21.77 -6.97
CA VAL A 92 -3.55 22.64 -5.88
C VAL A 92 -3.68 24.07 -6.40
N LYS A 93 -4.69 24.79 -5.93
CA LYS A 93 -4.94 26.19 -6.27
C LYS A 93 -5.30 26.95 -5.00
N GLY A 94 -4.66 28.09 -4.78
CA GLY A 94 -4.84 28.91 -3.58
C GLY A 94 -3.90 30.12 -3.59
N SER A 95 -3.72 30.74 -2.42
CA SER A 95 -2.66 31.72 -2.20
C SER A 95 -1.26 31.09 -2.26
N LEU A 96 -0.22 31.92 -2.30
CA LEU A 96 1.16 31.43 -2.27
C LEU A 96 1.42 30.62 -0.99
N GLU A 97 0.88 31.07 0.14
CA GLU A 97 0.98 30.40 1.44
C GLU A 97 0.25 29.05 1.43
N GLU A 98 -1.00 29.01 0.96
CA GLU A 98 -1.81 27.78 0.89
C GLU A 98 -1.14 26.73 -0.01
N VAL A 99 -0.57 27.16 -1.15
CA VAL A 99 0.17 26.28 -2.04
C VAL A 99 1.42 25.75 -1.33
N ASN A 100 2.24 26.61 -0.72
CA ASN A 100 3.45 26.15 -0.05
C ASN A 100 3.15 25.23 1.15
N GLU A 101 2.10 25.50 1.93
CA GLU A 101 1.66 24.64 3.02
C GLU A 101 1.22 23.26 2.51
N PHE A 102 0.50 23.20 1.38
CA PHE A 102 0.13 21.94 0.75
C PHE A 102 1.36 21.10 0.38
N PHE A 103 2.34 21.69 -0.31
CA PHE A 103 3.55 20.96 -0.72
C PHE A 103 4.40 20.52 0.48
N CYS A 104 4.49 21.34 1.54
CA CYS A 104 5.21 20.96 2.77
C CYS A 104 4.50 19.83 3.53
N SER A 105 3.19 19.93 3.73
CA SER A 105 2.40 18.94 4.49
C SER A 105 2.34 17.57 3.82
N HIS A 106 2.50 17.52 2.50
CA HIS A 106 2.50 16.28 1.71
C HIS A 106 3.92 15.78 1.35
N GLU A 107 4.97 16.36 1.94
CA GLU A 107 6.37 15.97 1.68
C GLU A 107 6.78 16.11 0.19
N LEU A 108 6.16 17.05 -0.52
CA LEU A 108 6.44 17.36 -1.94
C LEU A 108 7.40 18.55 -2.12
N SER A 109 7.94 19.11 -1.02
CA SER A 109 8.92 20.20 -1.01
C SER A 109 10.23 19.74 -0.36
N ASP A 110 11.35 20.25 -0.85
CA ASP A 110 12.69 20.12 -0.26
C ASP A 110 12.98 21.19 0.80
N GLY A 111 11.98 21.98 1.18
CA GLY A 111 12.09 23.13 2.08
C GLY A 111 12.33 24.46 1.36
N LEU A 112 12.48 24.46 0.03
CA LEU A 112 12.49 25.68 -0.76
C LEU A 112 11.05 26.09 -1.15
N PRO A 113 10.78 27.41 -1.27
CA PRO A 113 9.47 27.88 -1.71
C PRO A 113 9.13 27.41 -3.13
N VAL A 114 7.93 26.87 -3.29
CA VAL A 114 7.36 26.51 -4.58
C VAL A 114 6.68 27.74 -5.17
N PHE A 115 7.16 28.19 -6.32
CA PHE A 115 6.55 29.29 -7.08
C PHE A 115 5.88 28.77 -8.35
N PRO A 116 4.57 29.02 -8.53
CA PRO A 116 3.87 28.59 -9.73
C PRO A 116 4.39 29.33 -10.99
N PRO A 117 4.35 28.68 -12.16
CA PRO A 117 4.71 29.33 -13.42
C PRO A 117 3.76 30.51 -13.72
N THR A 118 4.28 31.55 -14.39
CA THR A 118 3.55 32.79 -14.68
C THR A 118 2.66 32.73 -15.92
N ARG A 119 2.38 31.53 -16.44
CA ARG A 119 1.58 31.31 -17.65
C ARG A 119 0.21 30.76 -17.33
#